data_AF-A0A529LVT9-F1
#
_entry.id   AF-A0A529LVT9-F1
#
_cell.length_a   1.000
_cell.length_b   1.000
_cell.length_c   1.000
_cell.angle_alpha   90.00
_cell.angle_beta   90.00
_cell.angle_gamma   90.00
#
_symmetry.space_group_name_H-M   'P 1'
#
loop_
_entity.id
_entity.type
_entity.pdbx_description
1 polymer ?
#
loop_
_entity_poly.entity_id
_entity_poly.type
_entity_poly.pdbx_seq_one_letter_code
_entity_poly.pdbx_strand_id
1 'polypeptide(L)'
;EAENNLIFDWELGDGKATDAAIKSAAHVTRMKIVNNRLVPNAMEPRAALGHYDKAEDHYTCWTTSQNPHVARLVMSAFYNVAPENKLRVIAPDVGGGFGSKIYIYPEEIVCLWASKKTGVPVKWVADRTESFLADAHGRD
;
A
#
# COMPACT_ATOMS: atom_id res chain seq x y z
N GLU A 1 -10.94 -21.69 -5.87
CA GLU A 1 -11.23 -20.30 -6.29
C GLU A 1 -12.73 -20.07 -6.25
N ALA A 2 -13.15 -18.82 -6.05
CA ALA A 2 -14.56 -18.45 -6.17
C ALA A 2 -14.99 -18.50 -7.65
N GLU A 3 -16.25 -18.83 -7.90
CA GLU A 3 -16.84 -18.72 -9.24
C GLU A 3 -16.78 -17.25 -9.70
N ASN A 4 -16.38 -17.01 -10.96
CA ASN A 4 -16.24 -15.67 -11.54
C ASN A 4 -15.32 -14.73 -10.74
N ASN A 5 -14.11 -15.20 -10.41
CA ASN A 5 -13.04 -14.45 -9.71
C ASN A 5 -12.44 -13.28 -10.53
N LEU A 6 -13.28 -12.53 -11.24
CA LEU A 6 -12.94 -11.37 -12.05
C LEU A 6 -13.08 -10.10 -11.19
N ILE A 7 -11.95 -9.44 -10.90
CA ILE A 7 -11.93 -8.22 -10.09
C ILE A 7 -12.47 -7.04 -10.91
N PHE A 8 -11.99 -6.87 -12.13
CA PHE A 8 -12.45 -5.85 -13.08
C PHE A 8 -12.15 -6.29 -14.53
N ASP A 9 -12.95 -5.79 -15.47
CA ASP A 9 -12.69 -5.86 -16.91
C ASP A 9 -12.63 -4.43 -17.45
N TRP A 10 -11.54 -4.07 -18.10
CA TRP A 10 -11.26 -2.69 -18.48
C TRP A 10 -10.55 -2.58 -19.82
N GLU A 11 -11.06 -1.70 -20.67
CA GLU A 11 -10.54 -1.40 -21.99
C GLU A 11 -10.39 0.12 -22.18
N LEU A 12 -9.44 0.53 -23.03
CA LEU A 12 -9.29 1.91 -23.47
C LEU A 12 -8.80 1.93 -24.93
N GLY A 13 -9.45 2.73 -25.77
CA GLY A 13 -9.09 2.92 -27.18
C GLY A 13 -10.24 2.63 -28.14
N ASP A 14 -9.93 2.55 -29.44
CA ASP A 14 -10.89 2.17 -30.49
C ASP A 14 -10.61 0.74 -30.96
N GLY A 15 -11.39 -0.21 -30.43
CA GLY A 15 -11.26 -1.62 -30.77
C GLY A 15 -11.59 -1.89 -32.24
N LYS A 16 -12.61 -1.25 -32.81
CA LYS A 16 -13.04 -1.51 -34.19
C LYS A 16 -11.99 -1.07 -35.21
N ALA A 17 -11.41 0.12 -35.01
CA ALA A 17 -10.34 0.60 -35.88
C ALA A 17 -9.08 -0.27 -35.76
N THR A 18 -8.73 -0.67 -34.53
CA THR A 18 -7.58 -1.55 -34.26
C THR A 18 -7.75 -2.92 -34.94
N ASP A 19 -8.93 -3.53 -34.84
CA ASP A 19 -9.25 -4.81 -35.48
C ASP A 19 -9.17 -4.73 -37.01
N ALA A 20 -9.69 -3.65 -37.60
CA ALA A 20 -9.62 -3.42 -39.04
C ALA A 20 -8.17 -3.25 -39.53
N ALA A 21 -7.34 -2.52 -38.76
CA ALA A 21 -5.93 -2.34 -39.05
C ALA A 21 -5.16 -3.67 -38.99
N ILE A 22 -5.38 -4.48 -37.95
CA ILE A 22 -4.74 -5.80 -37.82
C ILE A 22 -5.17 -6.72 -38.95
N LYS A 23 -6.46 -6.72 -39.34
CA LYS A 23 -6.99 -7.58 -40.40
C LYS A 23 -6.44 -7.24 -41.79
N SER A 24 -6.14 -5.98 -42.05
CA SER A 24 -5.64 -5.50 -43.35
C SER A 24 -4.10 -5.46 -43.44
N ALA A 25 -3.39 -5.71 -42.34
CA ALA A 25 -1.94 -5.66 -42.31
C ALA A 25 -1.29 -6.74 -43.20
N ALA A 26 -0.23 -6.37 -43.92
CA ALA A 26 0.54 -7.30 -44.77
C ALA A 26 1.24 -8.40 -43.96
N HIS A 27 1.51 -8.14 -42.67
CA HIS A 27 2.10 -9.10 -41.75
C HIS A 27 1.55 -8.90 -40.34
N VAL A 28 1.28 -10.01 -39.63
CA VAL A 28 0.83 -10.00 -38.23
C VAL A 28 1.72 -10.95 -37.43
N THR A 29 2.43 -10.41 -36.44
CA THR A 29 3.19 -11.19 -35.46
C THR A 29 2.39 -11.32 -34.17
N ARG A 30 2.43 -12.50 -33.55
CA ARG A 30 1.82 -12.75 -32.24
C ARG A 30 2.88 -13.26 -31.27
N MET A 31 2.86 -12.74 -30.05
CA MET A 31 3.75 -13.17 -28.99
C MET A 31 2.97 -13.28 -27.68
N LYS A 32 3.28 -14.32 -26.91
CA LYS A 32 2.82 -14.47 -25.54
C LYS A 32 3.96 -14.02 -24.61
N ILE A 33 3.73 -12.96 -23.85
CA ILE A 33 4.68 -12.46 -22.84
C ILE A 33 4.12 -12.81 -21.46
N VAL A 34 4.96 -13.36 -20.59
CA VAL A 34 4.65 -13.48 -19.15
C VAL A 34 5.37 -12.34 -18.43
N ASN A 35 4.60 -11.50 -17.74
CA ASN A 35 5.14 -10.47 -16.88
C ASN A 35 5.11 -10.98 -15.43
N ASN A 36 6.25 -11.42 -14.91
CA ASN A 36 6.31 -12.08 -13.61
C ASN A 36 5.99 -11.11 -12.47
N ARG A 37 5.35 -11.62 -11.41
CA ARG A 37 5.18 -10.91 -10.15
C ARG A 37 6.52 -10.67 -9.47
N LEU A 38 6.75 -9.45 -8.99
CA LEU A 38 8.01 -9.04 -8.37
C LEU A 38 7.79 -8.24 -7.09
N VAL A 39 8.74 -8.32 -6.16
CA VAL A 39 8.73 -7.56 -4.91
C VAL A 39 9.65 -6.35 -5.04
N PRO A 40 9.24 -5.13 -4.63
CA PRO A 40 10.10 -3.94 -4.69
C PRO A 40 11.35 -4.05 -3.79
N ASN A 41 11.23 -4.76 -2.67
CA ASN A 41 12.33 -5.19 -1.79
C ASN A 41 13.27 -4.05 -1.33
N ALA A 42 12.71 -2.95 -0.82
CA ALA A 42 13.50 -1.84 -0.25
C ALA A 42 14.45 -2.31 0.85
N MET A 43 15.66 -1.72 0.92
CA MET A 43 16.68 -2.12 1.90
C MET A 43 16.20 -1.98 3.34
N GLU A 44 15.48 -0.92 3.65
CA GLU A 44 14.73 -0.78 4.91
C GLU A 44 13.36 -1.48 4.79
N PRO A 45 13.04 -2.46 5.64
CA PRO A 45 11.69 -3.03 5.73
C PRO A 45 10.64 -1.99 6.16
N ARG A 46 9.36 -2.39 6.18
CA ARG A 46 8.32 -1.53 6.76
C ARG A 46 8.50 -1.43 8.27
N ALA A 47 8.20 -0.26 8.82
CA ALA A 47 8.16 -0.06 10.27
C ALA A 47 7.09 0.97 10.64
N ALA A 48 6.51 0.79 11.82
CA ALA A 48 5.54 1.69 12.41
C ALA A 48 5.81 1.88 13.91
N LEU A 49 5.62 3.09 14.42
CA LEU A 49 5.59 3.42 15.82
C LEU A 49 4.30 4.19 16.09
N GLY A 50 3.40 3.59 16.86
CA GLY A 50 2.18 4.21 17.32
C GLY A 50 2.34 4.76 18.73
N HIS A 51 1.86 5.98 18.95
CA HIS A 51 1.76 6.60 20.26
C HIS A 51 0.38 7.23 20.43
N TYR A 52 -0.32 6.89 21.51
CA TYR A 52 -1.52 7.58 21.94
C TYR A 52 -1.23 8.40 23.21
N ASP A 53 -1.37 9.71 23.09
CA ASP A 53 -1.31 10.63 24.23
C ASP A 53 -2.71 10.74 24.86
N LYS A 54 -2.84 10.23 26.08
CA LYS A 54 -4.09 10.25 26.85
C LYS A 54 -4.46 11.66 27.34
N ALA A 55 -3.49 12.53 27.58
CA ALA A 55 -3.76 13.89 28.07
C ALA A 55 -4.40 14.75 26.97
N GLU A 56 -3.89 14.63 25.75
CA GLU A 56 -4.34 15.41 24.59
C GLU A 56 -5.41 14.71 23.74
N ASP A 57 -5.69 13.44 24.04
CA ASP A 57 -6.49 12.53 23.20
C ASP A 57 -6.01 12.56 21.74
N HIS A 58 -4.70 12.40 21.55
CA HIS A 58 -4.04 12.56 20.25
C HIS A 58 -3.18 11.36 19.89
N TYR A 59 -3.32 10.89 18.65
CA TYR A 59 -2.48 9.85 18.08
C TYR A 59 -1.32 10.43 17.28
N THR A 60 -0.13 9.87 17.45
CA THR A 60 1.00 10.07 16.54
C THR A 60 1.48 8.72 16.01
N CYS A 61 1.63 8.62 14.69
CA CYS A 61 2.19 7.49 13.99
C CYS A 61 3.47 7.93 13.26
N TRP A 62 4.60 7.31 13.58
CA TRP A 62 5.78 7.36 12.73
C TRP A 62 5.77 6.11 11.86
N THR A 63 5.85 6.25 10.54
CA THR A 63 5.85 5.12 9.61
C THR A 63 6.79 5.39 8.45
N THR A 64 7.33 4.32 7.88
CA THR A 64 8.11 4.36 6.64
C THR A 64 7.18 4.59 5.44
N SER A 65 6.55 5.76 5.32
CA SER A 65 5.56 6.05 4.28
C SER A 65 6.11 6.94 3.16
N GLN A 66 5.67 6.70 1.93
CA GLN A 66 5.88 7.59 0.78
C GLN A 66 4.83 8.71 0.67
N ASN A 67 3.73 8.61 1.43
CA ASN A 67 2.63 9.58 1.35
C ASN A 67 1.93 9.76 2.71
N PRO A 68 2.60 10.39 3.71
CA PRO A 68 2.07 10.47 5.07
C PRO A 68 0.77 11.28 5.18
N HIS A 69 0.50 12.21 4.27
CA HIS A 69 -0.72 13.01 4.27
C HIS A 69 -1.93 12.18 3.81
N VAL A 70 -1.78 11.41 2.73
CA VAL A 70 -2.81 10.46 2.30
C VAL A 70 -2.97 9.33 3.32
N ALA A 71 -1.89 8.85 3.92
CA ALA A 71 -1.96 7.87 5.01
C ALA A 71 -2.81 8.41 6.17
N ARG A 72 -2.56 9.66 6.61
CA ARG A 72 -3.37 10.32 7.65
C ARG A 72 -4.86 10.40 7.27
N LEU A 73 -5.17 10.84 6.04
CA LEU A 73 -6.54 10.91 5.53
C LEU A 73 -7.20 9.53 5.57
N VAL A 74 -6.53 8.49 5.04
CA VAL A 74 -7.11 7.15 4.93
C VAL A 74 -7.29 6.49 6.30
N MET A 75 -6.28 6.62 7.16
CA MET A 75 -6.33 6.13 8.55
C MET A 75 -7.46 6.80 9.35
N SER A 76 -7.73 8.08 9.08
CA SER A 76 -8.84 8.78 9.73
C SER A 76 -10.20 8.41 9.12
N ALA A 77 -10.36 8.55 7.80
CA ALA A 77 -11.66 8.51 7.14
C ALA A 77 -12.18 7.09 6.84
N PHE A 78 -11.29 6.11 6.65
CA PHE A 78 -11.68 4.76 6.23
C PHE A 78 -11.35 3.69 7.27
N TYR A 79 -10.30 3.87 8.05
CA TYR A 79 -9.96 2.96 9.16
C TYR A 79 -10.45 3.44 10.53
N ASN A 80 -11.03 4.64 10.60
CA ASN A 80 -11.63 5.23 11.80
C ASN A 80 -10.70 5.19 13.03
N VAL A 81 -9.40 5.39 12.82
CA VAL A 81 -8.41 5.42 13.91
C VAL A 81 -8.69 6.59 14.87
N ALA A 82 -8.90 7.78 14.30
CA ALA A 82 -9.27 9.01 15.00
C ALA A 82 -9.71 10.07 13.97
N PRO A 83 -10.43 11.14 14.38
CA PRO A 83 -10.60 12.33 13.55
C PRO A 83 -9.25 12.88 13.06
N GLU A 84 -9.19 13.42 11.84
CA GLU A 84 -7.92 13.77 11.19
C GLU A 84 -7.13 14.81 11.99
N ASN A 85 -7.82 15.74 12.67
CA ASN A 85 -7.22 16.74 13.56
C ASN A 85 -6.68 16.16 14.88
N LYS A 86 -6.97 14.88 15.17
CA LYS A 86 -6.48 14.11 16.32
C LYS A 86 -5.55 12.97 15.89
N LEU A 87 -5.10 12.96 14.64
CA LEU A 87 -4.13 12.00 14.12
C LEU A 87 -2.96 12.73 13.44
N ARG A 88 -1.74 12.47 13.90
CA ARG A 88 -0.52 12.95 13.26
C ARG A 88 0.20 11.76 12.64
N VAL A 89 0.54 11.84 11.36
CA VAL A 89 1.38 10.83 10.68
C VAL A 89 2.67 11.49 10.22
N ILE A 90 3.79 10.86 10.55
CA ILE A 90 5.14 11.38 10.31
C ILE A 90 5.92 10.30 9.54
N ALA A 91 6.43 10.66 8.36
CA ALA A 91 7.44 9.88 7.67
C ALA A 91 8.80 10.56 7.93
N PRO A 92 9.72 9.92 8.70
CA PRO A 92 11.09 10.39 8.82
C PRO A 92 11.88 10.08 7.52
N ASP A 93 13.21 10.08 7.59
CA ASP A 93 14.02 9.50 6.50
C ASP A 93 13.61 8.04 6.26
N VAL A 94 13.34 7.68 4.99
CA VAL A 94 12.88 6.34 4.59
C VAL A 94 13.93 5.68 3.70
N GLY A 95 14.38 4.48 4.06
CA GLY A 95 15.43 3.72 3.38
C GLY A 95 14.94 3.01 2.12
N GLY A 96 14.29 3.76 1.22
CA GLY A 96 13.66 3.27 0.00
C GLY A 96 12.24 2.76 0.22
N GLY A 97 11.40 2.89 -0.81
CA GLY A 97 10.02 2.40 -0.80
C GLY A 97 9.59 1.77 -2.11
N PHE A 98 10.02 2.34 -3.25
CA PHE A 98 9.83 1.74 -4.58
C PHE A 98 8.39 1.32 -4.89
N GLY A 99 7.41 2.03 -4.31
CA GLY A 99 5.98 1.78 -4.49
C GLY A 99 5.33 1.00 -3.36
N SER A 100 6.05 0.10 -2.67
CA SER A 100 5.43 -0.72 -1.60
C SER A 100 5.01 0.11 -0.39
N LYS A 101 5.71 1.20 -0.10
CA LYS A 101 5.44 2.11 1.04
C LYS A 101 4.43 3.23 0.72
N ILE A 102 3.69 3.12 -0.39
CA ILE A 102 2.56 4.03 -0.72
C ILE A 102 1.30 3.60 0.05
N TYR A 103 1.10 2.30 0.22
CA TYR A 103 -0.09 1.74 0.84
C TYR A 103 -0.09 1.92 2.36
N ILE A 104 -1.30 1.88 2.94
CA ILE A 104 -1.51 1.82 4.38
C ILE A 104 -1.66 0.34 4.73
N TYR A 105 -0.86 -0.15 5.67
CA TYR A 105 -0.92 -1.54 6.07
C TYR A 105 -1.56 -1.67 7.47
N PRO A 106 -2.01 -2.88 7.85
CA PRO A 106 -2.65 -3.09 9.15
C PRO A 106 -1.74 -2.74 10.34
N GLU A 107 -0.42 -2.86 10.20
CA GLU A 107 0.52 -2.71 11.31
C GLU A 107 0.58 -1.28 11.84
N GLU A 108 0.39 -0.25 11.01
CA GLU A 108 0.23 1.14 11.49
C GLU A 108 -0.98 1.27 12.43
N ILE A 109 -2.11 0.66 12.05
CA ILE A 109 -3.36 0.72 12.82
C ILE A 109 -3.21 -0.07 14.12
N VAL A 110 -2.62 -1.28 14.05
CA VAL A 110 -2.38 -2.14 15.21
C VAL A 110 -1.47 -1.45 16.23
N CYS A 111 -0.39 -0.79 15.78
CA CYS A 111 0.48 -0.05 16.70
C CYS A 111 -0.26 1.08 17.43
N LEU A 112 -1.10 1.85 16.73
CA LEU A 112 -1.87 2.93 17.35
C LEU A 112 -2.94 2.39 18.31
N TRP A 113 -3.65 1.34 17.92
CA TRP A 113 -4.64 0.69 18.76
C TRP A 113 -3.99 0.11 20.03
N ALA A 114 -2.89 -0.62 19.87
CA ALA A 114 -2.15 -1.23 20.98
C ALA A 114 -1.59 -0.16 21.91
N SER A 115 -1.10 0.96 21.37
CA SER A 115 -0.62 2.07 22.18
C SER A 115 -1.72 2.69 23.04
N LYS A 116 -2.92 2.94 22.48
CA LYS A 116 -4.07 3.37 23.30
C LYS A 116 -4.42 2.35 24.38
N LYS A 117 -4.44 1.06 24.02
CA LYS A 117 -4.87 -0.01 24.91
C LYS A 117 -3.92 -0.20 26.10
N THR A 118 -2.63 -0.06 25.87
CA THR A 118 -1.56 -0.34 26.85
C THR A 118 -1.07 0.91 27.57
N GLY A 119 -1.31 2.11 27.02
CA GLY A 119 -0.84 3.37 27.59
C GLY A 119 0.65 3.65 27.38
N VAL A 120 1.31 2.90 26.49
CA VAL A 120 2.73 3.10 26.13
C VAL A 120 2.90 3.15 24.61
N PRO A 121 3.97 3.77 24.08
CA PRO A 121 4.28 3.68 22.65
C PRO A 121 4.53 2.22 22.21
N VAL A 122 4.03 1.86 21.03
CA VAL A 122 4.19 0.51 20.45
C VAL A 122 4.89 0.60 19.11
N LYS A 123 6.04 -0.07 19.00
CA LYS A 123 6.85 -0.14 17.79
C LYS A 123 6.74 -1.53 17.15
N TRP A 124 6.61 -1.54 15.83
CA TRP A 124 6.73 -2.72 14.99
C TRP A 124 7.72 -2.45 13.85
N VAL A 125 8.49 -3.48 13.49
CA VAL A 125 9.43 -3.48 12.36
C VAL A 125 9.30 -4.84 11.71
N ALA A 126 8.99 -4.87 10.42
CA ALA A 126 8.97 -6.11 9.64
C ALA A 126 10.38 -6.71 9.56
N ASP A 127 10.45 -8.03 9.54
CA ASP A 127 11.60 -8.73 8.99
C ASP A 127 11.56 -8.75 7.45
N ARG A 128 12.65 -9.25 6.84
CA ARG A 128 12.75 -9.34 5.38
C ARG A 128 11.74 -10.32 4.78
N THR A 129 11.43 -11.39 5.48
CA THR A 129 10.50 -12.44 5.02
C THR A 129 9.07 -11.91 5.00
N GLU A 130 8.65 -11.20 6.06
CA GLU A 130 7.38 -10.49 6.15
C GLU A 130 7.24 -9.51 4.99
N SER A 131 8.27 -8.69 4.73
CA SER A 131 8.27 -7.78 3.58
C SER A 131 8.17 -8.51 2.23
N PHE A 132 8.76 -9.70 2.09
CA PHE A 132 8.68 -10.48 0.85
C PHE A 132 7.31 -11.14 0.62
N LEU A 133 6.55 -11.38 1.68
CA LEU A 133 5.28 -12.09 1.63
C LEU A 133 4.07 -11.15 1.63
N ALA A 134 4.18 -10.02 2.31
CA ALA A 134 3.03 -9.18 2.67
C ALA A 134 3.09 -7.75 2.13
N ASP A 135 4.22 -7.28 1.62
CA ASP A 135 4.27 -5.96 0.98
C ASP A 135 3.49 -5.99 -0.34
N ALA A 136 3.07 -4.82 -0.81
CA ALA A 136 2.51 -4.68 -2.14
C ALA A 136 3.57 -5.09 -3.19
N HIS A 137 3.20 -6.05 -4.04
CA HIS A 137 4.03 -6.54 -5.13
C HIS A 137 3.67 -5.81 -6.42
N GLY A 138 4.63 -5.76 -7.34
CA GLY A 138 4.39 -5.33 -8.70
C GLY A 138 3.79 -6.48 -9.51
N ARG A 139 2.72 -6.16 -10.24
CA ARG A 139 2.00 -7.03 -11.18
C ARG A 139 1.26 -8.18 -10.47
N ASP A 140 0.05 -8.45 -10.95
CA ASP A 140 -0.71 -9.66 -10.68
C ASP A 140 -0.68 -10.57 -11.91
#